data_AF-A0A7J4INI2-F1
#
_entry.id   AF-A0A7J4INI2-F1
#
_cell.length_a   1.000
_cell.length_b   1.000
_cell.length_c   1.000
_cell.angle_alpha   90.00
_cell.angle_beta   90.00
_cell.angle_gamma   90.00
#
_symmetry.space_group_name_H-M   'P 1'
#
loop_
_entity.id
_entity.type
_entity.pdbx_description
1 polymer ?
#
loop_
_entity_poly.entity_id
_entity_poly.type
_entity_poly.pdbx_seq_one_letter_code
_entity_poly.pdbx_strand_id
1 'polypeptide(L)'
;MYAIPFHHMIVGLSAGAGTLMRICAILAWLSNRVSNLESSKSTLDKASYAASILTLVTLPLAMFSGYYSVSDPTGSAIFYNKFIFSGIAIGFTSSYIAGRIRYGAEIWDHPALANLQMLSALFGLTSIMILGSIGSKITLGESTLDILPLWPEFMNSIVINQWVSLFLVIIGVSSVIISFKMMDSSNKSQI
;
A
#
# COMPACT_ATOMS: atom_id res chain seq x y z
N MET A 1 -6.79 -8.55 27.38
CA MET A 1 -8.22 -8.34 27.08
C MET A 1 -8.46 -7.25 26.01
N TYR A 2 -7.64 -6.19 25.90
CA TYR A 2 -7.82 -5.12 24.88
C TYR A 2 -7.05 -5.30 23.55
N ALA A 3 -6.22 -6.35 23.42
CA ALA A 3 -5.35 -6.52 22.25
C ALA A 3 -6.12 -6.75 20.94
N ILE A 4 -7.23 -7.50 20.97
CA ILE A 4 -8.06 -7.81 19.80
C ILE A 4 -8.82 -6.57 19.28
N PRO A 5 -9.59 -5.82 20.10
CA PRO A 5 -10.26 -4.62 19.61
C PRO A 5 -9.29 -3.51 19.19
N PHE A 6 -8.14 -3.37 19.86
CA PHE A 6 -7.08 -2.47 19.43
C PHE A 6 -6.49 -2.88 18.08
N HIS A 7 -6.21 -4.18 17.89
CA HIS A 7 -5.74 -4.70 16.60
C HIS A 7 -6.73 -4.41 15.47
N HIS A 8 -8.02 -4.68 15.70
CA HIS A 8 -9.07 -4.46 14.73
C HIS A 8 -9.21 -2.97 14.34
N MET A 9 -9.15 -2.07 15.32
CA MET A 9 -9.17 -0.62 15.08
C MET A 9 -7.99 -0.18 14.21
N ILE A 10 -6.77 -0.63 14.53
CA ILE A 10 -5.56 -0.24 13.79
C ILE A 10 -5.55 -0.84 12.38
N VAL A 11 -6.00 -2.08 12.20
CA VAL A 11 -6.16 -2.70 10.87
C VAL A 11 -7.15 -1.91 10.03
N GLY A 12 -8.32 -1.58 10.59
CA GLY A 12 -9.34 -0.77 9.89
C GLY A 12 -8.80 0.61 9.50
N LEU A 13 -8.04 1.26 10.40
CA LEU A 13 -7.42 2.55 10.11
C LEU A 13 -6.35 2.44 9.00
N SER A 14 -5.51 1.40 9.05
CA SER A 14 -4.47 1.16 8.03
C SER A 14 -5.06 0.84 6.66
N ALA A 15 -6.13 0.04 6.61
CA ALA A 15 -6.84 -0.32 5.39
C ALA A 15 -7.57 0.90 4.81
N GLY A 16 -8.26 1.67 5.64
CA GLY A 16 -8.96 2.89 5.24
C GLY A 16 -8.01 3.97 4.72
N ALA A 17 -6.96 4.31 5.49
CA ALA A 17 -5.96 5.29 5.10
C ALA A 17 -5.20 4.84 3.84
N GLY A 18 -4.79 3.57 3.79
CA GLY A 18 -4.05 3.00 2.66
C GLY A 18 -4.88 2.97 1.38
N THR A 19 -6.17 2.66 1.49
CA THR A 19 -7.10 2.68 0.34
C THR A 19 -7.32 4.12 -0.14
N LEU A 20 -7.59 5.05 0.78
CA LEU A 20 -7.81 6.47 0.46
C LEU A 20 -6.58 7.06 -0.24
N MET A 21 -5.38 6.83 0.29
CA MET A 21 -4.12 7.27 -0.32
C MET A 21 -4.06 6.88 -1.80
N ARG A 22 -4.33 5.61 -2.09
CA ARG A 22 -4.10 5.04 -3.42
C ARG A 22 -5.17 5.42 -4.42
N ILE A 23 -6.43 5.44 -3.99
CA ILE A 23 -7.53 5.93 -4.83
C ILE A 23 -7.28 7.41 -5.19
N CYS A 24 -6.94 8.25 -4.22
CA CYS A 24 -6.64 9.64 -4.47
C CYS A 24 -5.43 9.83 -5.41
N ALA A 25 -4.38 9.01 -5.27
CA ALA A 25 -3.24 9.04 -6.19
C ALA A 25 -3.62 8.63 -7.62
N ILE A 26 -4.45 7.60 -7.79
CA ILE A 26 -4.92 7.16 -9.11
C ILE A 26 -5.82 8.22 -9.74
N LEU A 27 -6.71 8.85 -8.96
CA LEU A 27 -7.55 9.94 -9.45
C LEU A 27 -6.74 11.19 -9.80
N ALA A 28 -5.70 11.52 -9.03
CA ALA A 28 -4.77 12.59 -9.35
C ALA A 28 -4.03 12.31 -10.68
N TRP A 29 -3.60 11.07 -10.93
CA TRP A 29 -3.04 10.66 -12.22
C TRP A 29 -4.06 10.74 -13.37
N LEU A 30 -5.32 10.36 -13.11
CA LEU A 30 -6.39 10.40 -14.11
C LEU A 30 -6.78 11.84 -14.47
N SER A 31 -6.66 12.77 -13.53
CA SER A 31 -6.99 14.18 -13.75
C SER A 31 -6.19 14.83 -14.89
N ASN A 32 -4.95 14.37 -15.14
CA ASN A 32 -4.16 14.82 -16.28
C ASN A 32 -4.72 14.39 -17.65
N ARG A 33 -5.69 13.47 -17.67
CA ARG A 33 -6.30 12.91 -18.91
C ARG A 33 -7.78 13.25 -19.04
N VAL A 34 -8.41 13.74 -17.97
CA VAL A 34 -9.85 14.00 -17.90
C VAL A 34 -10.09 15.41 -17.36
N SER A 35 -10.59 16.30 -18.22
CA SER A 35 -10.80 17.72 -17.92
C SER A 35 -11.71 17.98 -16.71
N ASN A 36 -12.69 17.10 -16.44
CA ASN A 36 -13.60 17.25 -15.30
C ASN A 36 -12.92 17.08 -13.93
N LEU A 37 -11.73 16.47 -13.85
CA LEU A 37 -11.04 16.20 -12.59
C LEU A 37 -9.87 17.16 -12.32
N GLU A 38 -9.54 18.03 -13.29
CA GLU A 38 -8.40 18.95 -13.21
C GLU A 38 -8.53 19.92 -12.03
N SER A 39 -9.73 20.45 -11.79
CA SER A 39 -10.04 21.34 -10.66
C SER A 39 -9.80 20.68 -9.28
N SER A 40 -9.89 19.36 -9.21
CA SER A 40 -9.74 18.58 -7.98
C SER A 40 -8.35 17.94 -7.82
N LYS A 41 -7.47 18.05 -8.83
CA LYS A 41 -6.13 17.45 -8.83
C LYS A 41 -5.32 17.79 -7.58
N SER A 42 -5.28 19.08 -7.21
CA SER A 42 -4.53 19.56 -6.04
C SER A 42 -5.07 18.99 -4.73
N THR A 43 -6.40 18.88 -4.59
CA THR A 43 -7.05 18.34 -3.40
C THR A 43 -6.81 16.84 -3.28
N LEU A 44 -6.94 16.10 -4.38
CA LEU A 44 -6.69 14.65 -4.44
C LEU A 44 -5.23 14.33 -4.11
N ASP A 45 -4.29 15.11 -4.65
CA ASP A 45 -2.87 14.96 -4.39
C ASP A 45 -2.53 15.19 -2.90
N LYS A 46 -3.04 16.28 -2.31
CA LYS A 46 -2.84 16.58 -0.88
C LYS A 46 -3.48 15.52 0.02
N ALA A 47 -4.68 15.07 -0.32
CA ALA A 47 -5.38 14.00 0.41
C ALA A 47 -4.59 12.70 0.34
N SER A 48 -4.06 12.35 -0.83
CA SER A 48 -3.21 11.17 -1.01
C SER A 48 -1.94 11.26 -0.17
N TYR A 49 -1.25 12.40 -0.18
CA TYR A 49 -0.05 12.61 0.61
C TYR A 49 -0.32 12.53 2.12
N ALA A 50 -1.37 13.19 2.63
CA ALA A 50 -1.73 13.10 4.04
C ALA A 50 -2.09 11.67 4.46
N ALA A 51 -2.89 10.98 3.64
CA ALA A 51 -3.24 9.58 3.87
C ALA A 51 -2.02 8.64 3.81
N SER A 52 -1.01 8.95 2.99
CA SER A 52 0.22 8.16 2.89
C SER A 52 1.03 8.15 4.19
N ILE A 53 1.13 9.30 4.85
CA ILE A 53 1.83 9.43 6.14
C ILE A 53 1.12 8.61 7.20
N LEU A 54 -0.21 8.72 7.26
CA LEU A 54 -1.02 7.93 8.20
C LEU A 54 -0.90 6.43 7.92
N THR A 55 -0.89 6.03 6.64
CA THR A 55 -0.71 4.63 6.22
C THR A 55 0.64 4.09 6.64
N LEU A 56 1.71 4.87 6.50
CA LEU A 56 3.06 4.47 6.87
C LEU A 56 3.21 4.23 8.37
N VAL A 57 2.52 5.00 9.20
CA VAL A 57 2.51 4.83 10.67
C VAL A 57 1.63 3.65 11.10
N THR A 58 0.45 3.52 10.48
CA THR A 58 -0.55 2.52 10.90
C THR A 58 -0.22 1.10 10.44
N LEU A 59 0.49 0.92 9.32
CA LEU A 59 0.90 -0.41 8.83
C LEU A 59 1.81 -1.16 9.81
N PRO A 60 2.94 -0.60 10.30
CA PRO A 60 3.75 -1.25 11.33
C PRO A 60 2.98 -1.53 12.62
N LEU A 61 2.12 -0.61 13.05
CA LEU A 61 1.27 -0.82 14.23
C LEU A 61 0.29 -1.99 14.02
N ALA A 62 -0.27 -2.15 12.82
CA ALA A 62 -1.15 -3.28 12.47
C ALA A 62 -0.38 -4.61 12.45
N MET A 63 0.90 -4.60 12.05
CA MET A 63 1.78 -5.77 12.11
C MET A 63 2.04 -6.18 13.56
N PHE A 64 2.52 -5.25 14.39
CA PHE A 64 2.85 -5.56 15.79
C PHE A 64 1.62 -5.94 16.60
N SER A 65 0.52 -5.18 16.49
CA SER A 65 -0.72 -5.49 17.22
C SER A 65 -1.28 -6.87 16.85
N GLY A 66 -1.11 -7.30 15.60
CA GLY A 66 -1.53 -8.63 15.15
C GLY A 66 -0.72 -9.77 15.75
N TYR A 67 0.59 -9.56 15.93
CA TYR A 67 1.47 -10.54 16.58
C TYR A 67 1.04 -10.79 18.04
N TYR A 68 0.65 -9.74 18.76
CA TYR A 68 0.19 -9.84 20.16
C TYR A 68 -1.27 -10.26 20.32
N SER A 69 -2.07 -10.27 19.25
CA SER A 69 -3.49 -10.63 19.32
C SER A 69 -3.77 -12.13 19.20
N VAL A 70 -2.75 -12.96 18.97
CA VAL A 70 -2.89 -14.41 18.73
C VAL A 70 -1.97 -15.21 19.65
N SER A 71 -2.43 -16.37 20.12
CA SER A 71 -1.74 -17.24 21.07
C SER A 71 -0.62 -18.10 20.45
N ASP A 72 -0.68 -18.43 19.15
CA ASP A 72 0.40 -19.09 18.40
C ASP A 72 0.70 -18.37 17.06
N PRO A 73 1.54 -17.33 17.10
CA PRO A 73 1.87 -16.52 15.91
C PRO A 73 2.81 -17.24 14.93
N THR A 74 3.53 -18.26 15.38
CA THR A 74 4.72 -18.82 14.72
C THR A 74 4.42 -19.93 13.71
N GLY A 75 3.25 -20.56 13.78
CA GLY A 75 2.93 -21.75 12.98
C GLY A 75 1.99 -21.55 11.78
N SER A 76 1.46 -20.33 11.54
CA SER A 76 0.37 -20.15 10.56
C SER A 76 0.78 -19.40 9.29
N ALA A 77 0.55 -20.02 8.13
CA ALA A 77 0.80 -19.45 6.79
C ALA A 77 0.10 -18.09 6.58
N ILE A 78 -1.02 -17.86 7.28
CA ILE A 78 -1.77 -16.62 7.30
C ILE A 78 -0.94 -15.43 7.83
N PHE A 79 -0.17 -15.63 8.90
CA PHE A 79 0.68 -14.58 9.48
C PHE A 79 1.87 -14.25 8.59
N TYR A 80 2.45 -15.25 7.93
CA TYR A 80 3.51 -15.04 6.95
C TYR A 80 3.05 -14.16 5.78
N ASN A 81 1.90 -14.49 5.19
CA ASN A 81 1.30 -13.69 4.11
C ASN A 81 1.00 -12.25 4.59
N LYS A 82 0.48 -12.08 5.81
CA LYS A 82 0.23 -10.77 6.41
C LYS A 82 1.51 -9.93 6.50
N PHE A 83 2.62 -10.52 6.95
CA PHE A 83 3.90 -9.84 7.06
C PHE A 83 4.42 -9.38 5.70
N ILE A 84 4.37 -10.26 4.69
CA ILE A 84 4.83 -9.94 3.34
C ILE A 84 4.01 -8.80 2.74
N PHE A 85 2.68 -8.89 2.75
CA PHE A 85 1.85 -7.83 2.17
C PHE A 85 1.93 -6.51 2.93
N SER A 86 2.17 -6.56 4.24
CA SER A 86 2.45 -5.34 4.99
C SER A 86 3.78 -4.72 4.54
N GLY A 87 4.82 -5.53 4.35
CA GLY A 87 6.11 -5.07 3.81
C GLY A 87 6.01 -4.48 2.40
N ILE A 88 5.29 -5.14 1.50
CA ILE A 88 5.01 -4.64 0.14
C ILE A 88 4.23 -3.33 0.20
N ALA A 89 3.20 -3.25 1.03
CA ALA A 89 2.40 -2.03 1.21
C ALA A 89 3.25 -0.87 1.76
N ILE A 90 4.13 -1.13 2.73
CA ILE A 90 5.08 -0.15 3.28
C ILE A 90 6.05 0.30 2.19
N GLY A 91 6.62 -0.63 1.41
CA GLY A 91 7.57 -0.33 0.33
C GLY A 91 6.97 0.61 -0.72
N PHE A 92 5.78 0.29 -1.24
CA PHE A 92 5.11 1.15 -2.21
C PHE A 92 4.66 2.50 -1.61
N THR A 93 4.21 2.51 -0.35
CA THR A 93 3.86 3.77 0.34
C THR A 93 5.09 4.65 0.54
N SER A 94 6.23 4.05 0.89
CA SER A 94 7.51 4.75 1.04
C SER A 94 8.02 5.29 -0.29
N SER A 95 7.90 4.52 -1.38
CA SER A 95 8.21 4.99 -2.74
C SER A 95 7.35 6.19 -3.14
N TYR A 96 6.07 6.18 -2.75
CA TYR A 96 5.16 7.29 -2.99
C TYR A 96 5.58 8.55 -2.23
N ILE A 97 5.81 8.42 -0.92
CA ILE A 97 6.27 9.52 -0.06
C ILE A 97 7.62 10.08 -0.55
N ALA A 98 8.58 9.21 -0.89
CA ALA A 98 9.89 9.63 -1.38
C ALA A 98 9.78 10.48 -2.67
N GLY A 99 8.92 10.09 -3.61
CA GLY A 99 8.65 10.90 -4.80
C GLY A 99 8.02 12.25 -4.43
N ARG A 100 7.05 12.26 -3.52
CA ARG A 100 6.34 13.47 -3.08
C ARG A 100 7.22 14.46 -2.32
N ILE A 101 8.09 13.99 -1.43
CA ILE A 101 9.03 14.84 -0.69
C ILE A 101 9.96 15.59 -1.66
N ARG A 102 10.31 14.95 -2.79
CA ARG A 102 11.34 15.46 -3.67
C ARG A 102 10.85 16.31 -4.83
N TYR A 103 9.77 15.89 -5.49
CA TYR A 103 9.23 16.57 -6.67
C TYR A 103 7.98 17.39 -6.34
N GLY A 104 7.45 17.28 -5.11
CA GLY A 104 6.23 18.00 -4.72
C GLY A 104 5.08 17.72 -5.68
N ALA A 105 4.25 18.75 -5.91
CA ALA A 105 3.10 18.71 -6.83
C ALA A 105 3.48 18.50 -8.30
N GLU A 106 4.71 18.84 -8.67
CA GLU A 106 5.23 18.75 -10.05
C GLU A 106 5.47 17.31 -10.49
N ILE A 107 5.40 16.33 -9.57
CA ILE A 107 5.51 14.91 -9.89
C ILE A 107 4.50 14.44 -10.94
N TRP A 108 3.36 15.13 -11.02
CA TRP A 108 2.29 14.83 -11.97
C TRP A 108 2.55 15.41 -13.36
N ASP A 109 3.46 16.37 -13.49
CA ASP A 109 3.71 17.06 -14.77
C ASP A 109 4.72 16.27 -15.62
N HIS A 110 5.52 15.41 -14.98
CA HIS A 110 6.39 14.46 -15.66
C HIS A 110 5.71 13.09 -15.86
N PRO A 111 5.41 12.68 -17.10
CA PRO A 111 4.61 11.47 -17.36
C PRO A 111 5.27 10.18 -16.84
N ALA A 112 6.61 10.10 -16.85
CA ALA A 112 7.34 8.95 -16.33
C ALA A 112 7.15 8.79 -14.80
N LEU A 113 7.27 9.89 -14.05
CA LEU A 113 7.10 9.86 -12.59
C LEU A 113 5.63 9.67 -12.22
N ALA A 114 4.71 10.35 -12.91
CA ALA A 114 3.27 10.18 -12.71
C ALA A 114 2.83 8.72 -12.90
N ASN A 115 3.32 8.04 -13.94
CA ASN A 115 3.04 6.64 -14.17
C ASN A 115 3.64 5.73 -13.09
N LEU A 116 4.86 6.02 -12.62
CA LEU A 116 5.49 5.26 -11.54
C LEU A 116 4.70 5.39 -10.22
N GLN A 117 4.20 6.59 -9.92
CA GLN A 117 3.37 6.84 -8.74
C GLN A 117 2.01 6.16 -8.83
N MET A 118 1.37 6.20 -10.00
CA MET A 118 0.13 5.47 -10.26
C MET A 118 0.33 3.95 -10.14
N LEU A 119 1.42 3.41 -10.68
CA LEU A 119 1.73 1.99 -10.60
C LEU A 119 2.01 1.54 -9.16
N SER A 120 2.75 2.35 -8.40
CA SER A 120 3.00 2.13 -6.97
C SER A 120 1.71 2.18 -6.14
N ALA A 121 0.83 3.13 -6.46
CA ALA A 121 -0.49 3.24 -5.84
C ALA A 121 -1.34 2.00 -6.16
N LEU A 122 -1.36 1.53 -7.40
CA LEU A 122 -2.13 0.36 -7.84
C LEU A 122 -1.63 -0.93 -7.17
N PHE A 123 -0.34 -1.24 -7.24
CA PHE A 123 0.18 -2.51 -6.72
C PHE A 123 -0.03 -2.66 -5.23
N GLY A 124 0.23 -1.62 -4.46
CA GLY A 124 -0.05 -1.75 -3.05
C GLY A 124 -1.53 -1.54 -2.69
N LEU A 125 -2.41 -1.10 -3.61
CA LEU A 125 -3.86 -1.10 -3.36
C LEU A 125 -4.34 -2.53 -3.29
N THR A 126 -3.87 -3.33 -4.25
CA THR A 126 -4.00 -4.79 -4.21
C THR A 126 -3.41 -5.36 -2.92
N SER A 127 -2.22 -4.91 -2.51
CA SER A 127 -1.59 -5.36 -1.26
C SER A 127 -2.42 -5.02 -0.01
N ILE A 128 -2.96 -3.80 0.09
CA ILE A 128 -3.81 -3.36 1.20
C ILE A 128 -5.14 -4.10 1.21
N MET A 129 -5.74 -4.36 0.05
CA MET A 129 -6.98 -5.12 -0.07
C MET A 129 -6.79 -6.56 0.43
N ILE A 130 -5.70 -7.22 0.02
CA ILE A 130 -5.37 -8.58 0.51
C ILE A 130 -5.06 -8.54 2.01
N LEU A 131 -4.31 -7.54 2.48
CA LEU A 131 -3.98 -7.39 3.89
C LEU A 131 -5.23 -7.18 4.76
N GLY A 132 -6.17 -6.35 4.31
CA GLY A 132 -7.45 -6.11 4.99
C GLY A 132 -8.31 -7.37 5.06
N SER A 133 -8.35 -8.17 3.99
CA SER A 133 -9.03 -9.47 3.99
C SER A 133 -8.41 -10.45 4.98
N ILE A 134 -7.07 -10.56 5.01
CA ILE A 134 -6.36 -11.40 6.00
C ILE A 134 -6.64 -10.92 7.42
N GLY A 135 -6.61 -9.60 7.65
CA GLY A 135 -6.91 -8.99 8.95
C GLY A 135 -8.32 -9.33 9.44
N SER A 136 -9.32 -9.21 8.56
CA SER A 136 -10.71 -9.57 8.85
C SER A 136 -10.87 -11.06 9.19
N LYS A 137 -10.20 -11.97 8.44
CA LYS A 137 -10.24 -13.42 8.77
C LYS A 137 -9.69 -13.72 10.15
N ILE A 138 -8.59 -13.07 10.55
CA ILE A 138 -7.95 -13.32 11.85
C ILE A 138 -8.84 -12.88 13.02
N THR A 139 -9.59 -11.79 12.86
CA THR A 139 -10.39 -11.20 13.95
C THR A 139 -11.85 -11.61 13.97
N LEU A 140 -12.46 -11.83 12.81
CA LEU A 140 -13.91 -12.08 12.66
C LEU A 140 -14.23 -13.48 12.12
N GLY A 141 -13.24 -14.22 11.60
CA GLY A 141 -13.46 -15.49 10.91
C GLY A 141 -14.02 -15.36 9.48
N GLU A 142 -14.33 -14.14 9.03
CA GLU A 142 -14.90 -13.85 7.70
C GLU A 142 -13.96 -12.97 6.88
N SER A 143 -13.96 -13.15 5.55
CA SER A 143 -13.21 -12.30 4.60
C SER A 143 -14.11 -11.61 3.61
N THR A 144 -13.84 -10.32 3.42
CA THR A 144 -14.41 -9.52 2.33
C THR A 144 -14.06 -10.02 0.93
N LEU A 145 -12.96 -10.76 0.76
CA LEU A 145 -12.59 -11.40 -0.50
C LEU A 145 -13.32 -12.73 -0.75
N ASP A 146 -14.01 -13.32 0.23
CA ASP A 146 -14.80 -14.55 0.01
C ASP A 146 -16.07 -14.27 -0.84
N ILE A 147 -16.44 -12.99 -1.01
CA ILE A 147 -17.57 -12.53 -1.85
C ILE A 147 -17.18 -12.42 -3.34
N LEU A 148 -15.88 -12.35 -3.67
CA LEU A 148 -15.41 -12.18 -5.05
C LEU A 148 -15.07 -13.54 -5.69
N PRO A 149 -15.86 -14.04 -6.67
CA PRO A 149 -15.70 -15.38 -7.25
C PRO A 149 -14.41 -15.61 -8.06
N LEU A 150 -13.59 -14.58 -8.26
CA LEU A 150 -12.33 -14.62 -9.01
C LEU A 150 -11.09 -14.71 -8.11
N TRP A 151 -11.24 -14.77 -6.78
CA TRP A 151 -10.09 -14.68 -5.86
C TRP A 151 -9.69 -16.02 -5.26
N PRO A 152 -8.38 -16.37 -5.24
CA PRO A 152 -7.92 -17.65 -4.71
C PRO A 152 -8.23 -17.79 -3.21
N GLU A 153 -8.76 -18.94 -2.82
CA GLU A 153 -8.98 -19.30 -1.42
C GLU A 153 -7.65 -19.40 -0.67
N PHE A 154 -7.31 -18.37 0.10
CA PHE A 154 -6.16 -18.43 1.02
C PHE A 154 -6.43 -19.32 2.27
N MET A 155 -7.59 -19.99 2.32
CA MET A 155 -8.03 -20.89 3.41
C MET A 155 -7.21 -22.17 3.50
N ASN A 156 -6.81 -22.74 2.36
CA ASN A 156 -6.12 -24.02 2.31
C ASN A 156 -4.67 -23.84 1.92
N SER A 157 -3.82 -23.42 2.86
CA SER A 157 -2.36 -23.60 2.77
C SER A 157 -1.69 -23.08 1.50
N ILE A 158 -2.30 -22.17 0.74
CA ILE A 158 -1.59 -21.47 -0.32
C ILE A 158 -0.92 -20.29 0.36
N VAL A 159 0.21 -20.59 1.02
CA VAL A 159 1.33 -19.64 1.05
C VAL A 159 1.38 -19.10 -0.37
N ILE A 160 1.15 -17.80 -0.54
CA ILE A 160 1.25 -17.22 -1.88
C ILE A 160 2.54 -17.72 -2.46
N ASN A 161 2.47 -18.21 -3.70
CA ASN A 161 3.63 -18.73 -4.38
C ASN A 161 4.77 -17.76 -4.10
N GLN A 162 5.77 -18.23 -3.34
CA GLN A 162 6.79 -17.39 -2.72
C GLN A 162 7.49 -16.52 -3.77
N TRP A 163 7.49 -17.00 -5.01
CA TRP A 163 7.93 -16.32 -6.22
C TRP A 163 7.14 -15.03 -6.55
N VAL A 164 5.81 -15.00 -6.37
CA VAL A 164 4.97 -13.80 -6.60
C VAL A 164 5.27 -12.74 -5.54
N SER A 165 5.37 -13.15 -4.28
CA SER A 165 5.76 -12.25 -3.18
C SER A 165 7.18 -11.71 -3.36
N LEU A 166 8.14 -12.57 -3.69
CA LEU A 166 9.51 -12.17 -3.99
C LEU A 166 9.56 -11.19 -5.16
N PHE A 167 8.80 -11.46 -6.24
CA PHE A 167 8.69 -10.59 -7.39
C PHE A 167 8.13 -9.21 -7.02
N LEU A 168 7.07 -9.15 -6.22
CA LEU A 168 6.50 -7.88 -5.76
C LEU A 168 7.42 -7.12 -4.81
N VAL A 169 8.15 -7.80 -3.93
CA VAL A 169 9.19 -7.19 -3.08
C VAL A 169 10.32 -6.62 -3.94
N ILE A 170 10.80 -7.36 -4.94
CA ILE A 170 11.81 -6.88 -5.88
C ILE A 170 11.31 -5.64 -6.63
N ILE A 171 10.05 -5.65 -7.09
CA ILE A 171 9.44 -4.47 -7.73
C ILE A 171 9.35 -3.30 -6.76
N GLY A 172 8.91 -3.51 -5.52
CA GLY A 172 8.80 -2.45 -4.51
C GLY A 172 10.15 -1.85 -4.16
N VAL A 173 11.17 -2.68 -3.93
CA VAL A 173 12.55 -2.22 -3.69
C VAL A 173 13.10 -1.51 -4.92
N SER A 174 12.86 -2.05 -6.12
CA SER A 174 13.28 -1.42 -7.37
C SER A 174 12.58 -0.08 -7.57
N SER A 175 11.30 0.08 -7.22
CA SER A 175 10.60 1.36 -7.37
C SER A 175 11.15 2.41 -6.41
N VAL A 176 11.53 2.01 -5.19
CA VAL A 176 12.21 2.89 -4.24
C VAL A 176 13.58 3.30 -4.78
N ILE A 177 14.39 2.34 -5.26
CA ILE A 177 15.71 2.61 -5.85
C ILE A 177 15.60 3.50 -7.08
N ILE A 178 14.65 3.23 -7.98
CA ILE A 178 14.41 4.04 -9.20
C ILE A 178 13.97 5.45 -8.79
N SER A 179 13.10 5.57 -7.80
CA SER A 179 12.68 6.87 -7.26
C SER A 179 13.89 7.65 -6.72
N PHE A 180 14.84 6.99 -6.04
CA PHE A 180 16.11 7.57 -5.59
C PHE A 180 17.13 7.81 -6.73
N LYS A 181 17.15 7.01 -7.78
CA LYS A 181 18.15 7.14 -8.87
C LYS A 181 17.73 8.17 -9.92
N MET A 182 16.44 8.24 -10.24
CA MET A 182 15.85 9.39 -10.94
C MET A 182 16.07 10.67 -10.14
N MET A 183 16.18 10.53 -8.81
CA MET A 183 16.54 11.62 -7.94
C MET A 183 17.92 12.22 -8.25
N ASP A 184 18.93 11.38 -8.43
CA ASP A 184 20.30 11.82 -8.69
C ASP A 184 20.51 12.34 -10.13
N SER A 185 19.79 11.75 -11.10
CA SER A 185 19.82 12.17 -12.52
C SER A 185 19.26 13.58 -12.75
N SER A 186 18.19 13.96 -12.05
CA SER A 186 17.59 15.30 -12.20
C SER A 186 18.47 16.40 -11.61
N ASN A 187 19.33 16.07 -10.63
CA ASN A 187 20.21 17.04 -9.99
C ASN A 187 21.39 17.41 -10.89
N LYS A 188 21.78 16.51 -11.81
CA LYS A 188 22.84 16.73 -12.80
C LYS A 188 22.41 17.53 -14.02
N SER A 189 21.10 17.71 -14.26
CA SER A 189 20.60 18.52 -15.39
C SER A 189 20.33 19.98 -15.03
N GLN A 190 20.55 20.37 -13.76
CA GLN A 190 20.37 21.75 -13.28
C GLN A 190 21.71 22.42 -12.87
N ILE A 191 22.84 21.77 -13.14
CA ILE A 191 24.20 22.34 -13.04
C ILE A 191 24.77 22.38 -14.45
#